data_AF-A0A2T7EY82-F1
#
_entry.id   AF-A0A2T7EY82-F1
#
_cell.length_a   1.000
_cell.length_b   1.000
_cell.length_c   1.000
_cell.angle_alpha   90.00
_cell.angle_beta   90.00
_cell.angle_gamma   90.00
#
_symmetry.space_group_name_H-M   'P 1'
#
loop_
_entity.id
_entity.type
_entity.pdbx_description
1 polymer ?
#
loop_
_entity_poly.entity_id
_entity_poly.type
_entity_poly.pdbx_seq_one_letter_code
_entity_poly.pdbx_strand_id
1 'polypeptide(L)'
;MRGESEGTALWRVRKAELANEATMERVRVELGCGDLRKVEDLEVIRSDYEAWVASQFRDDWTARYSPHFGSFDDTTRLRPMRFTDEPAPGYTAFPMGTLQVFTVKVAGIKRGLQWPLDVFGFVAVRDSIDKNRNIIFNRTRNNCQTLTEKDRYFVLTGPTCAVVWPAHVTIEVKLTMKGTTESEDKDLSFLAVPLSSSHAARYSYLFRHYKTSKVSTLEFTFGHIVESVEATIFVRVIDGSWPDSCCGQFAAFSTGVGEKGFRTIDSQKIILLDSRGEKVLVTGDGEIELLRRVVSVEKRGTLKVYVKSWDWETSKGKKNVAEDEWVFAPQEAKRSYGRLDTGFCKMEVTVAWSLISYEPVVLNV
;
A
#
# COMPACT_ATOMS: atom_id res chain seq x y z
N MET A 1 -7.93 -32.25 -18.66
CA MET A 1 -8.99 -32.18 -17.63
C MET A 1 -8.46 -32.87 -16.37
N ARG A 2 -8.20 -32.12 -15.31
CA ARG A 2 -7.73 -32.66 -14.01
C ARG A 2 -8.66 -32.05 -12.96
N GLY A 3 -9.44 -32.90 -12.30
CA GLY A 3 -10.49 -32.52 -11.36
C GLY A 3 -9.91 -31.88 -10.09
N GLU A 4 -10.63 -30.89 -9.56
CA GLU A 4 -10.42 -30.41 -8.20
C GLU A 4 -10.59 -31.58 -7.22
N SER A 5 -9.64 -31.76 -6.29
CA SER A 5 -9.79 -32.77 -5.24
C SER A 5 -10.92 -32.36 -4.30
N GLU A 6 -11.75 -33.33 -3.88
CA GLU A 6 -12.90 -33.14 -3.00
C GLU A 6 -12.56 -32.34 -1.73
N GLY A 7 -11.32 -32.45 -1.22
CA GLY A 7 -10.84 -31.66 -0.07
C GLY A 7 -10.78 -30.15 -0.31
N THR A 8 -10.55 -29.69 -1.55
CA THR A 8 -10.50 -28.25 -1.90
C THR A 8 -11.90 -27.64 -2.06
N ALA A 9 -12.87 -28.44 -2.51
CA ALA A 9 -14.27 -28.03 -2.58
C ALA A 9 -14.89 -28.00 -1.16
N LEU A 10 -14.63 -29.02 -0.34
CA LEU A 10 -15.04 -29.07 1.06
C LEU A 10 -14.44 -27.93 1.91
N TRP A 11 -13.23 -27.46 1.62
CA TRP A 11 -12.64 -26.30 2.31
C TRP A 11 -13.36 -24.99 1.96
N ARG A 12 -13.74 -24.78 0.68
CA ARG A 12 -14.47 -23.58 0.25
C ARG A 12 -15.89 -23.56 0.80
N VAL A 13 -16.55 -24.73 0.84
CA VAL A 13 -17.87 -24.92 1.47
C VAL A 13 -17.77 -24.74 2.99
N ARG A 14 -16.78 -25.36 3.67
CA ARG A 14 -16.55 -25.13 5.11
C ARG A 14 -16.18 -23.69 5.43
N LYS A 15 -15.43 -22.96 4.60
CA LYS A 15 -15.15 -21.53 4.84
C LYS A 15 -16.38 -20.64 4.59
N ALA A 16 -17.28 -21.06 3.70
CA ALA A 16 -18.56 -20.37 3.50
C ALA A 16 -19.58 -20.70 4.63
N GLU A 17 -19.56 -21.92 5.18
CA GLU A 17 -20.41 -22.34 6.31
C GLU A 17 -19.87 -21.87 7.68
N LEU A 18 -18.55 -21.86 7.87
CA LEU A 18 -17.87 -21.30 9.07
C LEU A 18 -17.95 -19.78 9.14
N ALA A 19 -18.31 -19.08 8.06
CA ALA A 19 -18.43 -17.63 8.03
C ALA A 19 -19.70 -17.11 8.73
N ASN A 20 -20.70 -17.96 9.01
CA ASN A 20 -21.98 -17.51 9.57
C ASN A 20 -22.21 -18.01 11.01
N GLU A 21 -22.09 -19.29 11.33
CA GLU A 21 -22.40 -19.78 12.68
C GLU A 21 -21.27 -19.51 13.69
N ALA A 22 -20.02 -19.82 13.36
CA ALA A 22 -18.88 -19.62 14.26
C ALA A 22 -18.57 -18.13 14.50
N THR A 23 -18.81 -17.28 13.48
CA THR A 23 -18.71 -15.82 13.59
C THR A 23 -19.77 -15.27 14.54
N MET A 24 -21.02 -15.73 14.40
CA MET A 24 -22.12 -15.29 15.26
C MET A 24 -21.99 -15.79 16.70
N GLU A 25 -21.39 -16.97 16.90
CA GLU A 25 -21.12 -17.48 18.26
C GLU A 25 -20.00 -16.69 18.95
N ARG A 26 -18.94 -16.30 18.23
CA ARG A 26 -17.91 -15.38 18.76
C ARG A 26 -18.49 -14.01 19.11
N VAL A 27 -19.33 -13.47 18.23
CA VAL A 27 -20.01 -12.18 18.43
C VAL A 27 -20.99 -12.24 19.60
N ARG A 28 -21.74 -13.34 19.79
CA ARG A 28 -22.61 -13.53 20.97
C ARG A 28 -21.81 -13.58 22.28
N VAL A 29 -20.66 -14.23 22.26
CA VAL A 29 -19.73 -14.28 23.40
C VAL A 29 -19.14 -12.90 23.70
N GLU A 30 -18.81 -12.11 22.67
CA GLU A 30 -18.27 -10.75 22.83
C GLU A 30 -19.32 -9.71 23.27
N LEU A 31 -20.60 -9.83 22.86
CA LEU A 31 -21.62 -8.80 23.09
C LEU A 31 -22.41 -8.93 24.41
N GLY A 32 -22.55 -10.13 25.00
CA GLY A 32 -23.36 -10.38 26.20
C GLY A 32 -24.86 -10.03 26.04
N CYS A 33 -25.80 -10.75 26.65
CA CYS A 33 -27.24 -10.54 26.34
C CYS A 33 -27.85 -9.33 27.11
N GLY A 34 -28.56 -8.41 26.43
CA GLY A 34 -29.57 -7.54 27.09
C GLY A 34 -29.69 -6.03 26.77
N ASP A 35 -29.35 -5.52 25.57
CA ASP A 35 -29.55 -4.08 25.25
C ASP A 35 -29.98 -3.87 23.77
N LEU A 36 -30.83 -2.89 23.48
CA LEU A 36 -31.39 -2.56 22.15
C LEU A 36 -30.30 -2.18 21.13
N ARG A 37 -29.22 -1.52 21.59
CA ARG A 37 -28.02 -1.27 20.76
C ARG A 37 -27.45 -2.56 20.16
N LYS A 38 -27.55 -3.67 20.90
CA LYS A 38 -27.04 -4.98 20.46
C LYS A 38 -27.86 -5.56 19.31
N VAL A 39 -29.14 -5.19 19.16
CA VAL A 39 -30.00 -5.67 18.06
C VAL A 39 -29.63 -4.97 16.74
N GLU A 40 -29.41 -3.66 16.78
CA GLU A 40 -28.91 -2.90 15.62
C GLU A 40 -27.51 -3.38 15.19
N ASP A 41 -26.62 -3.62 16.15
CA ASP A 41 -25.30 -4.20 15.89
C ASP A 41 -25.42 -5.59 15.23
N LEU A 42 -26.33 -6.44 15.69
CA LEU A 42 -26.54 -7.77 15.10
C LEU A 42 -27.05 -7.70 13.65
N GLU A 43 -27.92 -6.75 13.30
CA GLU A 43 -28.36 -6.56 11.92
C GLU A 43 -27.24 -6.05 11.02
N VAL A 44 -26.44 -5.10 11.51
CA VAL A 44 -25.26 -4.57 10.78
C VAL A 44 -24.23 -5.67 10.59
N ILE A 45 -23.89 -6.42 11.65
CA ILE A 45 -22.97 -7.58 11.62
C ILE A 45 -23.42 -8.60 10.58
N ARG A 46 -24.71 -8.93 10.57
CA ARG A 46 -25.29 -9.87 9.61
C ARG A 46 -25.20 -9.37 8.17
N SER A 47 -25.27 -8.06 7.95
CA SER A 47 -25.22 -7.46 6.61
C SER A 47 -23.80 -7.22 6.09
N ASP A 48 -22.87 -6.82 6.98
CA ASP A 48 -21.51 -6.40 6.67
C ASP A 48 -20.63 -6.40 7.93
N TYR A 49 -20.22 -7.59 8.37
CA TYR A 49 -19.34 -7.78 9.52
C TYR A 49 -18.05 -6.95 9.44
N GLU A 50 -17.45 -6.80 8.27
CA GLU A 50 -16.19 -6.07 8.12
C GLU A 50 -16.39 -4.55 8.34
N ALA A 51 -17.51 -3.99 7.90
CA ALA A 51 -17.85 -2.60 8.23
C ALA A 51 -18.15 -2.40 9.72
N TRP A 52 -18.77 -3.40 10.37
CA TRP A 52 -18.95 -3.37 11.82
C TRP A 52 -17.61 -3.39 12.55
N VAL A 53 -16.69 -4.32 12.21
CA VAL A 53 -15.32 -4.36 12.75
C VAL A 53 -14.60 -3.02 12.55
N ALA A 54 -14.74 -2.40 11.37
CA ALA A 54 -14.17 -1.09 11.10
C ALA A 54 -14.74 0.03 11.99
N SER A 55 -16.02 -0.05 12.35
CA SER A 55 -16.64 0.90 13.29
C SER A 55 -16.10 0.73 14.71
N GLN A 56 -16.03 -0.50 15.21
CA GLN A 56 -15.50 -0.81 16.55
C GLN A 56 -14.02 -0.45 16.68
N PHE A 57 -13.25 -0.62 15.60
CA PHE A 57 -11.82 -0.30 15.58
C PHE A 57 -11.53 1.15 15.98
N ARG A 58 -12.38 2.11 15.60
CA ARG A 58 -12.21 3.52 15.99
C ARG A 58 -12.33 3.69 17.49
N ASP A 59 -13.35 3.08 18.10
CA ASP A 59 -13.63 3.21 19.52
C ASP A 59 -12.53 2.51 20.34
N ASP A 60 -12.15 1.30 19.95
CA ASP A 60 -11.05 0.54 20.56
C ASP A 60 -9.72 1.28 20.48
N TRP A 61 -9.40 1.84 19.30
CA TRP A 61 -8.19 2.62 19.12
C TRP A 61 -8.20 3.86 19.99
N THR A 62 -9.34 4.58 20.04
CA THR A 62 -9.46 5.82 20.82
C THR A 62 -9.28 5.54 22.30
N ALA A 63 -9.96 4.51 22.82
CA ALA A 63 -9.85 4.11 24.22
C ALA A 63 -8.42 3.69 24.60
N ARG A 64 -7.71 3.01 23.71
CA ARG A 64 -6.38 2.45 24.00
C ARG A 64 -5.22 3.41 23.75
N TYR A 65 -5.31 4.22 22.69
CA TYR A 65 -4.15 4.91 22.13
C TYR A 65 -4.27 6.43 22.13
N SER A 66 -5.48 7.00 22.16
CA SER A 66 -5.63 8.46 22.08
C SER A 66 -4.85 9.25 23.16
N PRO A 67 -4.75 8.79 24.43
CA PRO A 67 -3.97 9.49 25.45
C PRO A 67 -2.47 9.65 25.14
N HIS A 68 -1.91 8.81 24.26
CA HIS A 68 -0.47 8.76 23.98
C HIS A 68 -0.12 9.15 22.55
N PHE A 69 -1.03 8.92 21.59
CA PHE A 69 -0.74 9.01 20.16
C PHE A 69 -1.56 10.09 19.41
N GLY A 70 -2.48 10.77 20.11
CA GLY A 70 -3.26 11.88 19.54
C GLY A 70 -4.66 11.48 19.08
N SER A 71 -5.13 12.12 18.02
CA SER A 71 -6.46 11.86 17.45
C SER A 71 -6.43 10.59 16.60
N PHE A 72 -7.53 9.84 16.58
CA PHE A 72 -7.69 8.70 15.67
C PHE A 72 -7.41 9.12 14.22
N ASP A 73 -7.83 10.32 13.82
CA ASP A 73 -7.70 10.76 12.45
C ASP A 73 -6.29 11.27 12.05
N ASP A 74 -5.36 11.32 13.01
CA ASP A 74 -4.00 11.80 12.78
C ASP A 74 -3.23 10.91 11.79
N THR A 75 -2.45 11.57 10.93
CA THR A 75 -1.49 10.92 10.05
C THR A 75 -0.13 10.77 10.72
N THR A 76 0.64 9.78 10.30
CA THR A 76 2.00 9.57 10.82
C THR A 76 2.82 10.84 10.72
N ARG A 77 3.54 11.16 11.80
CA ARG A 77 4.52 12.26 11.82
C ARG A 77 5.92 11.78 11.49
N LEU A 78 6.11 10.47 11.35
CA LEU A 78 7.36 9.88 10.94
C LEU A 78 7.63 10.28 9.50
N ARG A 79 8.80 10.90 9.31
CA ARG A 79 9.33 11.21 8.00
C ARG A 79 10.13 10.03 7.48
N PRO A 80 10.28 9.88 6.15
CA PRO A 80 11.29 8.99 5.62
C PRO A 80 12.70 9.54 5.89
N MET A 81 13.72 8.74 5.63
CA MET A 81 15.14 9.14 5.70
C MET A 81 15.64 9.55 7.09
N ARG A 82 14.95 9.16 8.18
CA ARG A 82 15.25 9.60 9.56
C ARG A 82 16.71 9.40 9.94
N PHE A 83 17.32 8.32 9.46
CA PHE A 83 18.69 7.96 9.80
C PHE A 83 19.61 7.89 8.56
N THR A 84 19.26 8.63 7.50
CA THR A 84 20.09 8.68 6.31
C THR A 84 21.37 9.49 6.53
N ASP A 85 21.24 10.70 7.07
CA ASP A 85 22.37 11.62 7.27
C ASP A 85 22.97 11.50 8.66
N GLU A 86 22.10 11.46 9.66
CA GLU A 86 22.43 11.35 11.08
C GLU A 86 22.16 9.91 11.54
N PRO A 87 23.08 9.25 12.25
CA PRO A 87 22.83 7.91 12.77
C PRO A 87 21.75 7.95 13.87
N ALA A 88 21.04 6.84 14.04
CA ALA A 88 20.09 6.70 15.13
C ALA A 88 20.79 6.77 16.50
N PRO A 89 20.25 7.51 17.48
CA PRO A 89 20.81 7.54 18.83
C PRO A 89 20.81 6.14 19.45
N GLY A 90 21.92 5.72 20.06
CA GLY A 90 21.95 4.57 20.98
C GLY A 90 21.53 3.21 20.40
N TYR A 91 21.77 2.94 19.11
CA TYR A 91 21.38 1.68 18.44
C TYR A 91 19.87 1.42 18.41
N THR A 92 19.05 2.47 18.50
CA THR A 92 17.58 2.39 18.47
C THR A 92 16.98 2.09 17.10
N ALA A 93 17.81 2.06 16.04
CA ALA A 93 17.41 1.70 14.69
C ALA A 93 18.27 0.55 14.16
N PHE A 94 17.63 -0.36 13.45
CA PHE A 94 18.25 -1.54 12.85
C PHE A 94 17.37 -2.09 11.72
N PRO A 95 17.88 -3.00 10.87
CA PRO A 95 17.05 -3.65 9.85
C PRO A 95 15.92 -4.47 10.47
N MET A 96 14.69 -4.31 9.99
CA MET A 96 13.49 -4.85 10.63
C MET A 96 12.50 -5.44 9.64
N GLY A 97 11.57 -6.28 10.12
CA GLY A 97 10.43 -6.75 9.33
C GLY A 97 9.51 -5.60 8.95
N THR A 98 9.24 -5.42 7.65
CA THR A 98 8.32 -4.37 7.16
C THR A 98 7.24 -4.94 6.25
N LEU A 99 6.12 -4.20 6.16
CA LEU A 99 5.06 -4.45 5.20
C LEU A 99 5.25 -3.53 3.98
N GLN A 100 5.58 -4.12 2.83
CA GLN A 100 5.59 -3.44 1.54
C GLN A 100 4.21 -3.55 0.88
N VAL A 101 3.53 -2.42 0.66
CA VAL A 101 2.29 -2.39 -0.12
C VAL A 101 2.62 -2.25 -1.60
N PHE A 102 2.31 -3.25 -2.43
CA PHE A 102 2.57 -3.18 -3.87
C PHE A 102 1.38 -2.61 -4.64
N THR A 103 0.20 -3.16 -4.42
CA THR A 103 -1.01 -2.74 -5.13
C THR A 103 -2.24 -2.82 -4.22
N VAL A 104 -3.18 -1.92 -4.48
CA VAL A 104 -4.55 -2.00 -4.00
C VAL A 104 -5.45 -1.90 -5.23
N LYS A 105 -6.40 -2.82 -5.37
CA LYS A 105 -7.37 -2.79 -6.47
C LYS A 105 -8.76 -3.18 -6.03
N VAL A 106 -9.76 -2.72 -6.76
CA VAL A 106 -11.13 -3.23 -6.66
C VAL A 106 -11.22 -4.52 -7.47
N ALA A 107 -11.21 -5.66 -6.79
CA ALA A 107 -11.27 -6.98 -7.41
C ALA A 107 -12.68 -7.34 -7.89
N GLY A 108 -13.71 -6.88 -7.18
CA GLY A 108 -15.11 -7.12 -7.51
C GLY A 108 -16.03 -6.02 -6.98
N ILE A 109 -17.19 -5.91 -7.62
CA ILE A 109 -18.27 -4.99 -7.25
C ILE A 109 -19.58 -5.77 -7.16
N LYS A 110 -20.51 -5.31 -6.32
CA LYS A 110 -21.79 -5.98 -6.03
C LYS A 110 -22.97 -5.03 -6.26
N ARG A 111 -24.19 -5.58 -6.10
CA ARG A 111 -25.47 -4.83 -6.08
C ARG A 111 -25.74 -4.02 -7.36
N GLY A 112 -25.39 -4.58 -8.51
CA GLY A 112 -25.68 -4.00 -9.83
C GLY A 112 -24.79 -2.81 -10.22
N LEU A 113 -23.79 -2.48 -9.41
CA LEU A 113 -22.84 -1.41 -9.71
C LEU A 113 -22.11 -1.68 -11.04
N GLN A 114 -21.89 -0.63 -11.84
CA GLN A 114 -21.26 -0.71 -13.16
C GLN A 114 -19.99 0.13 -13.20
N TRP A 115 -19.04 -0.27 -14.04
CA TRP A 115 -17.87 0.54 -14.37
C TRP A 115 -18.23 1.63 -15.39
N PRO A 116 -17.53 2.78 -15.40
CA PRO A 116 -16.45 3.17 -14.49
C PRO A 116 -16.94 3.67 -13.12
N LEU A 117 -16.03 3.73 -12.14
CA LEU A 117 -16.28 4.23 -10.79
C LEU A 117 -15.39 5.41 -10.47
N ASP A 118 -15.99 6.54 -10.11
CA ASP A 118 -15.25 7.66 -9.53
C ASP A 118 -15.14 7.47 -8.02
N VAL A 119 -13.92 7.18 -7.55
CA VAL A 119 -13.66 6.79 -6.16
C VAL A 119 -12.80 7.82 -5.45
N PHE A 120 -13.20 8.19 -4.23
CA PHE A 120 -12.45 9.04 -3.33
C PHE A 120 -12.43 8.46 -1.91
N GLY A 121 -11.70 9.09 -1.00
CA GLY A 121 -11.43 8.59 0.35
C GLY A 121 -9.97 8.13 0.48
N PHE A 122 -9.70 7.22 1.39
CA PHE A 122 -8.34 6.81 1.72
C PHE A 122 -8.17 5.31 1.96
N VAL A 123 -6.91 4.88 1.78
CA VAL A 123 -6.35 3.63 2.29
C VAL A 123 -5.11 4.01 3.09
N ALA A 124 -5.02 3.55 4.33
CA ALA A 124 -3.91 3.81 5.22
C ALA A 124 -3.46 2.52 5.91
N VAL A 125 -2.21 2.51 6.37
CA VAL A 125 -1.70 1.47 7.28
C VAL A 125 -1.35 2.11 8.60
N ARG A 126 -1.71 1.45 9.69
CA ARG A 126 -1.31 1.80 11.05
C ARG A 126 -0.37 0.72 11.55
N ASP A 127 0.86 1.10 11.83
CA ASP A 127 1.81 0.20 12.47
C ASP A 127 1.84 0.41 13.99
N SER A 128 2.75 -0.30 14.64
CA SER A 128 2.90 -0.26 16.09
C SER A 128 3.67 0.96 16.60
N ILE A 129 4.27 1.78 15.74
CA ILE A 129 5.23 2.81 16.15
C ILE A 129 4.52 4.04 16.67
N ASP A 130 3.70 4.68 15.85
CA ASP A 130 2.97 5.89 16.24
C ASP A 130 1.44 5.73 16.19
N LYS A 131 0.95 4.54 15.80
CA LYS A 131 -0.48 4.20 15.70
C LYS A 131 -1.30 5.06 14.73
N ASN A 132 -0.66 5.99 14.04
CA ASN A 132 -1.29 6.98 13.17
C ASN A 132 -1.36 6.48 11.73
N ARG A 133 -2.14 7.16 10.89
CA ARG A 133 -2.33 6.76 9.50
C ARG A 133 -1.07 7.03 8.69
N ASN A 134 -0.39 5.98 8.26
CA ASN A 134 0.56 6.04 7.15
C ASN A 134 -0.24 5.89 5.84
N ILE A 135 -0.48 7.01 5.16
CA ILE A 135 -1.37 7.09 4.01
C ILE A 135 -0.77 6.34 2.81
N ILE A 136 -1.54 5.44 2.21
CA ILE A 136 -1.16 4.71 0.99
C ILE A 136 -1.86 5.29 -0.24
N PHE A 137 -3.14 5.63 -0.10
CA PHE A 137 -3.97 6.29 -1.11
C PHE A 137 -4.83 7.32 -0.38
N ASN A 138 -4.95 8.52 -0.94
CA ASN A 138 -5.88 9.54 -0.45
C ASN A 138 -6.32 10.45 -1.60
N ARG A 139 -7.63 10.58 -1.78
CA ARG A 139 -8.24 11.48 -2.77
C ARG A 139 -9.46 12.14 -2.16
N THR A 140 -9.64 13.42 -2.44
CA THR A 140 -10.86 14.16 -2.08
C THR A 140 -11.94 13.93 -3.13
N ARG A 141 -13.20 14.27 -2.82
CA ARG A 141 -14.33 14.16 -3.75
C ARG A 141 -14.13 14.94 -5.06
N ASN A 142 -13.44 16.10 -4.97
CA ASN A 142 -13.15 16.96 -6.12
C ASN A 142 -11.96 16.47 -6.96
N ASN A 143 -11.19 15.51 -6.44
CA ASN A 143 -10.03 14.90 -7.10
C ASN A 143 -10.14 13.38 -7.01
N CYS A 144 -11.32 12.83 -7.29
CA CYS A 144 -11.54 11.38 -7.29
C CYS A 144 -10.72 10.69 -8.38
N GLN A 145 -10.42 9.40 -8.19
CA GLN A 145 -9.82 8.57 -9.22
C GLN A 145 -10.90 7.75 -9.93
N THR A 146 -10.96 7.84 -11.26
CA THR A 146 -11.81 6.96 -12.07
C THR A 146 -11.16 5.58 -12.25
N LEU A 147 -11.87 4.55 -11.81
CA LEU A 147 -11.51 3.15 -12.03
C LEU A 147 -12.37 2.58 -13.15
N THR A 148 -11.78 1.82 -14.05
CA THR A 148 -12.47 1.19 -15.18
C THR A 148 -12.43 -0.32 -15.07
N GLU A 149 -13.21 -1.02 -15.89
CA GLU A 149 -13.17 -2.48 -15.91
C GLU A 149 -11.77 -3.02 -16.26
N LYS A 150 -11.02 -2.30 -17.09
CA LYS A 150 -9.66 -2.67 -17.54
C LYS A 150 -8.57 -2.21 -16.56
N ASP A 151 -8.77 -1.11 -15.86
CA ASP A 151 -7.85 -0.57 -14.86
C ASP A 151 -8.57 -0.29 -13.54
N ARG A 152 -8.43 -1.23 -12.61
CA ARG A 152 -9.08 -1.23 -11.29
C ARG A 152 -8.12 -0.87 -10.16
N TYR A 153 -6.90 -0.46 -10.49
CA TYR A 153 -5.83 -0.23 -9.53
C TYR A 153 -5.82 1.21 -9.05
N PHE A 154 -5.72 1.39 -7.73
CA PHE A 154 -5.52 2.71 -7.15
C PHE A 154 -4.10 3.21 -7.43
N VAL A 155 -3.98 4.51 -7.72
CA VAL A 155 -2.69 5.19 -7.83
C VAL A 155 -2.21 5.51 -6.42
N LEU A 156 -1.30 4.69 -5.92
CA LEU A 156 -0.79 4.82 -4.56
C LEU A 156 0.21 5.97 -4.47
N THR A 157 0.08 6.80 -3.44
CA THR A 157 0.97 7.94 -3.16
C THR A 157 1.88 7.69 -1.97
N GLY A 158 1.69 6.58 -1.27
CA GLY A 158 2.49 6.22 -0.12
C GLY A 158 2.98 4.76 -0.11
N PRO A 159 3.61 4.33 0.98
CA PRO A 159 3.60 5.01 2.28
C PRO A 159 4.53 6.23 2.37
N THR A 160 4.34 7.06 3.40
CA THR A 160 5.19 8.22 3.72
C THR A 160 6.54 7.80 4.33
N CYS A 161 6.55 6.69 5.07
CA CYS A 161 7.72 6.03 5.65
C CYS A 161 7.51 4.51 5.63
N ALA A 162 8.55 3.72 5.86
CA ALA A 162 8.46 2.26 5.92
C ALA A 162 7.42 1.84 6.98
N VAL A 163 6.58 0.86 6.63
CA VAL A 163 5.56 0.32 7.54
C VAL A 163 6.18 -0.80 8.36
N VAL A 164 6.32 -0.59 9.66
CA VAL A 164 6.97 -1.54 10.57
C VAL A 164 6.01 -2.70 10.88
N TRP A 165 6.38 -3.94 10.56
CA TRP A 165 5.51 -5.11 10.75
C TRP A 165 6.13 -6.31 11.48
N PRO A 166 6.55 -6.13 12.74
CA PRO A 166 7.10 -7.20 13.55
C PRO A 166 6.03 -8.09 14.17
N ALA A 167 4.87 -7.53 14.51
CA ALA A 167 3.76 -8.27 15.12
C ALA A 167 2.44 -7.99 14.40
N HIS A 168 1.93 -6.76 14.49
CA HIS A 168 0.63 -6.40 13.94
C HIS A 168 0.64 -5.03 13.26
N VAL A 169 -0.07 -4.95 12.14
CA VAL A 169 -0.44 -3.70 11.48
C VAL A 169 -1.93 -3.76 11.14
N THR A 170 -2.58 -2.61 11.05
CA THR A 170 -3.98 -2.52 10.63
C THR A 170 -4.07 -1.76 9.32
N ILE A 171 -4.71 -2.35 8.31
CA ILE A 171 -5.09 -1.65 7.08
C ILE A 171 -6.44 -0.99 7.30
N GLU A 172 -6.47 0.34 7.29
CA GLU A 172 -7.69 1.13 7.42
C GLU A 172 -8.12 1.62 6.04
N VAL A 173 -9.41 1.45 5.72
CA VAL A 173 -9.98 1.84 4.44
C VAL A 173 -11.30 2.55 4.68
N LYS A 174 -11.45 3.72 4.07
CA LYS A 174 -12.74 4.36 3.87
C LYS A 174 -12.77 4.92 2.46
N LEU A 175 -13.47 4.22 1.58
CA LEU A 175 -13.61 4.58 0.17
C LEU A 175 -15.08 4.82 -0.16
N THR A 176 -15.32 5.88 -0.92
CA THR A 176 -16.65 6.34 -1.31
C THR A 176 -16.69 6.50 -2.83
N MET A 177 -17.76 6.01 -3.42
CA MET A 177 -18.11 6.25 -4.81
C MET A 177 -18.83 7.60 -4.91
N LYS A 178 -18.34 8.46 -5.79
CA LYS A 178 -18.91 9.77 -6.07
C LYS A 178 -20.24 9.63 -6.83
N GLY A 179 -21.30 10.22 -6.28
CA GLY A 179 -22.56 10.47 -6.96
C GLY A 179 -22.58 11.82 -7.68
N THR A 180 -23.69 12.15 -8.32
CA THR A 180 -23.85 13.46 -8.98
C THR A 180 -23.74 14.58 -7.95
N THR A 181 -24.33 14.35 -6.78
CA THR A 181 -24.31 15.23 -5.61
C THR A 181 -23.74 14.50 -4.40
N GLU A 182 -23.36 15.24 -3.35
CA GLU A 182 -22.82 14.63 -2.12
C GLU A 182 -23.82 13.69 -1.44
N SER A 183 -25.12 13.98 -1.52
CA SER A 183 -26.18 13.11 -0.98
C SER A 183 -26.33 11.79 -1.75
N GLU A 184 -25.81 11.71 -2.97
CA GLU A 184 -25.81 10.50 -3.80
C GLU A 184 -24.54 9.67 -3.65
N ASP A 185 -23.54 10.15 -2.89
CA ASP A 185 -22.30 9.43 -2.63
C ASP A 185 -22.61 8.13 -1.87
N LYS A 186 -21.89 7.05 -2.20
CA LYS A 186 -22.13 5.72 -1.63
C LYS A 186 -20.85 5.11 -1.10
N ASP A 187 -20.90 4.51 0.08
CA ASP A 187 -19.78 3.77 0.63
C ASP A 187 -19.39 2.61 -0.29
N LEU A 188 -18.18 2.68 -0.83
CA LEU A 188 -17.62 1.62 -1.68
C LEU A 188 -17.01 0.52 -0.82
N SER A 189 -16.25 0.90 0.22
CA SER A 189 -15.57 -0.02 1.14
C SER A 189 -15.27 0.67 2.47
N PHE A 190 -15.51 -0.03 3.59
CA PHE A 190 -15.17 0.45 4.93
C PHE A 190 -14.55 -0.70 5.73
N LEU A 191 -13.24 -0.63 5.99
CA LEU A 191 -12.47 -1.75 6.56
C LEU A 191 -11.48 -1.29 7.63
N ALA A 192 -11.29 -2.13 8.65
CA ALA A 192 -10.12 -2.14 9.51
C ALA A 192 -9.58 -3.57 9.58
N VAL A 193 -8.53 -3.86 8.82
CA VAL A 193 -8.04 -5.24 8.61
C VAL A 193 -6.77 -5.46 9.43
N PRO A 194 -6.83 -6.23 10.52
CA PRO A 194 -5.63 -6.61 11.24
C PRO A 194 -4.81 -7.61 10.40
N LEU A 195 -3.52 -7.34 10.25
CA LEU A 195 -2.55 -8.24 9.66
C LEU A 195 -1.54 -8.62 10.75
N SER A 196 -1.44 -9.91 11.04
CA SER A 196 -0.43 -10.46 11.95
C SER A 196 0.73 -11.03 11.16
N SER A 197 1.95 -10.68 11.56
CA SER A 197 3.16 -11.33 11.05
C SER A 197 3.35 -12.67 11.76
N SER A 198 3.80 -13.68 11.04
CA SER A 198 4.37 -14.86 11.68
C SER A 198 5.78 -14.51 12.12
N HIS A 199 6.04 -14.41 13.42
CA HIS A 199 7.38 -14.21 14.00
C HIS A 199 8.44 -15.23 13.51
N ALA A 200 8.01 -16.30 12.85
CA ALA A 200 8.87 -17.34 12.27
C ALA A 200 9.29 -17.09 10.80
N ALA A 201 8.83 -16.01 10.15
CA ALA A 201 9.17 -15.74 8.76
C ALA A 201 10.65 -15.36 8.62
N ARG A 202 11.46 -16.29 8.09
CA ARG A 202 12.90 -16.12 7.87
C ARG A 202 13.24 -15.50 6.52
N TYR A 203 12.26 -15.40 5.62
CA TYR A 203 12.44 -14.96 4.25
C TYR A 203 11.35 -13.98 3.86
N SER A 204 11.67 -13.07 2.94
CA SER A 204 10.69 -12.18 2.36
C SER A 204 9.71 -12.95 1.48
N TYR A 205 8.43 -12.61 1.55
CA TYR A 205 7.41 -13.29 0.75
C TYR A 205 6.26 -12.37 0.34
N LEU A 206 5.70 -12.67 -0.83
CA LEU A 206 4.53 -12.03 -1.38
C LEU A 206 3.25 -12.74 -0.93
N PHE A 207 2.26 -11.99 -0.50
CA PHE A 207 0.92 -12.52 -0.20
C PHE A 207 -0.17 -11.56 -0.66
N ARG A 208 -1.37 -12.11 -0.86
CA ARG A 208 -2.54 -11.36 -1.27
C ARG A 208 -3.60 -11.45 -0.20
N HIS A 209 -4.27 -10.33 0.04
CA HIS A 209 -5.37 -10.27 0.99
C HIS A 209 -6.62 -9.79 0.26
N TYR A 210 -7.75 -10.45 0.49
CA TYR A 210 -9.04 -10.10 -0.08
C TYR A 210 -10.00 -9.76 1.04
N LYS A 211 -10.65 -8.61 0.96
CA LYS A 211 -11.69 -8.20 1.91
C LYS A 211 -12.88 -7.61 1.17
N THR A 212 -14.06 -8.04 1.58
CA THR A 212 -15.32 -7.53 1.03
C THR A 212 -16.01 -6.73 2.11
N SER A 213 -16.34 -5.49 1.81
CA SER A 213 -17.19 -4.66 2.66
C SER A 213 -18.03 -3.76 1.75
N LYS A 214 -19.22 -3.43 2.23
CA LYS A 214 -20.24 -2.64 1.54
C LYS A 214 -20.57 -3.26 0.18
N VAL A 215 -20.16 -2.61 -0.91
CA VAL A 215 -20.48 -3.02 -2.28
C VAL A 215 -19.25 -3.42 -3.10
N SER A 216 -18.08 -3.51 -2.48
CA SER A 216 -16.84 -3.90 -3.19
C SER A 216 -16.03 -4.97 -2.47
N THR A 217 -15.19 -5.65 -3.25
CA THR A 217 -14.12 -6.52 -2.76
C THR A 217 -12.79 -5.88 -3.14
N LEU A 218 -11.97 -5.55 -2.14
CA LEU A 218 -10.61 -5.08 -2.35
C LEU A 218 -9.64 -6.25 -2.35
N GLU A 219 -8.71 -6.24 -3.31
CA GLU A 219 -7.51 -7.07 -3.31
C GLU A 219 -6.31 -6.19 -2.98
N PHE A 220 -5.56 -6.61 -1.96
CA PHE A 220 -4.28 -6.05 -1.60
C PHE A 220 -3.19 -7.03 -1.99
N THR A 221 -2.11 -6.53 -2.58
CA THR A 221 -0.88 -7.31 -2.76
C THR A 221 0.20 -6.70 -1.88
N PHE A 222 0.71 -7.52 -0.97
CA PHE A 222 1.67 -7.13 0.05
C PHE A 222 2.92 -8.00 -0.02
N GLY A 223 4.04 -7.47 0.48
CA GLY A 223 5.23 -8.23 0.81
C GLY A 223 5.58 -8.07 2.28
N HIS A 224 5.87 -9.16 2.96
CA HIS A 224 6.64 -9.09 4.19
C HIS A 224 8.12 -9.08 3.80
N ILE A 225 8.83 -8.02 4.16
CA ILE A 225 10.26 -7.85 3.85
C ILE A 225 11.05 -8.04 5.14
N VAL A 226 11.85 -9.11 5.22
CA VAL A 226 12.68 -9.40 6.40
C VAL A 226 13.95 -8.54 6.38
N GLU A 227 14.51 -8.26 7.56
CA GLU A 227 15.76 -7.48 7.72
C GLU A 227 15.82 -6.25 6.78
N SER A 228 14.74 -5.48 6.74
CA SER A 228 14.54 -4.44 5.76
C SER A 228 15.10 -3.09 6.21
N VAL A 229 15.62 -2.34 5.24
CA VAL A 229 15.93 -0.91 5.33
C VAL A 229 14.93 -0.11 4.49
N GLU A 230 14.73 1.15 4.85
CA GLU A 230 13.93 2.09 4.06
C GLU A 230 14.79 2.69 2.94
N ALA A 231 14.27 2.66 1.71
CA ALA A 231 14.82 3.36 0.56
C ALA A 231 13.86 4.47 0.13
N THR A 232 14.35 5.71 0.13
CA THR A 232 13.62 6.86 -0.43
C THR A 232 14.26 7.29 -1.74
N ILE A 233 13.48 7.24 -2.81
CA ILE A 233 13.95 7.40 -4.18
C ILE A 233 13.62 8.81 -4.69
N PHE A 234 14.62 9.45 -5.30
CA PHE A 234 14.51 10.70 -6.04
C PHE A 234 15.07 10.50 -7.44
N VAL A 235 14.51 11.21 -8.42
CA VAL A 235 14.98 11.19 -9.80
C VAL A 235 15.07 12.63 -10.29
N ARG A 236 16.22 13.01 -10.83
CA ARG A 236 16.47 14.35 -11.36
C ARG A 236 17.02 14.27 -12.77
N VAL A 237 16.46 15.06 -13.68
CA VAL A 237 17.00 15.28 -15.03
C VAL A 237 18.31 16.07 -14.91
N ILE A 238 19.38 15.52 -15.47
CA ILE A 238 20.72 16.13 -15.43
C ILE A 238 21.24 16.52 -16.82
N ASP A 239 20.65 15.99 -17.89
CA ASP A 239 20.99 16.29 -19.27
C ASP A 239 19.79 15.95 -20.19
N GLY A 240 19.55 16.75 -21.21
CA GLY A 240 18.37 16.64 -22.08
C GLY A 240 17.06 17.10 -21.41
N SER A 241 15.94 16.62 -21.94
CA SER A 241 14.60 17.00 -21.46
C SER A 241 13.59 15.89 -21.73
N TRP A 242 12.62 15.72 -20.83
CA TRP A 242 11.51 14.79 -21.07
C TRP A 242 10.52 15.37 -22.10
N PRO A 243 10.29 14.72 -23.27
CA PRO A 243 9.43 15.24 -24.32
C PRO A 243 7.95 15.28 -23.90
N ASP A 244 7.24 16.33 -24.32
CA ASP A 244 5.80 16.50 -24.04
C ASP A 244 4.94 15.41 -24.68
N SER A 245 5.40 14.81 -25.78
CA SER A 245 4.72 13.70 -26.46
C SER A 245 4.97 12.33 -25.82
N CYS A 246 5.84 12.23 -24.82
CA CYS A 246 6.20 10.96 -24.21
C CYS A 246 5.55 10.77 -22.84
N CYS A 247 4.78 9.70 -22.71
CA CYS A 247 4.39 9.16 -21.42
C CYS A 247 5.60 8.49 -20.75
N GLY A 248 5.61 8.47 -19.41
CA GLY A 248 6.59 7.78 -18.60
C GLY A 248 5.98 6.94 -17.47
N GLN A 249 6.66 5.85 -17.14
CA GLN A 249 6.45 5.09 -15.91
C GLN A 249 7.79 4.88 -15.22
N PHE A 250 7.85 5.22 -13.94
CA PHE A 250 8.97 4.93 -13.05
C PHE A 250 8.54 3.88 -12.05
N ALA A 251 9.37 2.86 -11.87
CA ALA A 251 9.09 1.78 -10.96
C ALA A 251 10.33 1.34 -10.18
N ALA A 252 10.08 0.74 -9.03
CA ALA A 252 11.09 0.03 -8.26
C ALA A 252 10.75 -1.46 -8.18
N PHE A 253 11.79 -2.28 -8.08
CA PHE A 253 11.70 -3.69 -7.73
C PHE A 253 12.69 -3.95 -6.60
N SER A 254 12.21 -4.54 -5.51
CA SER A 254 13.09 -5.04 -4.46
C SER A 254 13.19 -6.55 -4.57
N THR A 255 14.39 -7.08 -4.39
CA THR A 255 14.60 -8.52 -4.31
C THR A 255 14.78 -8.96 -2.87
N GLY A 256 14.41 -10.20 -2.57
CA GLY A 256 14.66 -10.82 -1.27
C GLY A 256 15.44 -12.13 -1.41
N VAL A 257 16.04 -12.60 -0.31
CA VAL A 257 16.64 -13.94 -0.31
C VAL A 257 15.49 -14.95 -0.32
N GLY A 258 15.30 -15.61 -1.46
CA GLY A 258 14.22 -16.57 -1.66
C GLY A 258 14.49 -17.94 -1.00
N GLU A 259 13.43 -18.58 -0.53
CA GLU A 259 13.40 -20.00 -0.15
C GLU A 259 12.43 -20.77 -1.06
N LYS A 260 12.75 -22.05 -1.32
CA LYS A 260 11.85 -22.94 -2.06
C LYS A 260 10.52 -23.09 -1.32
N GLY A 261 9.43 -22.62 -1.93
CA GLY A 261 8.07 -22.78 -1.40
C GLY A 261 7.33 -21.47 -1.15
N PHE A 262 8.02 -20.33 -1.11
CA PHE A 262 7.40 -19.01 -0.97
C PHE A 262 7.31 -18.28 -2.32
N ARG A 263 6.26 -17.45 -2.48
CA ARG A 263 6.16 -16.56 -3.64
C ARG A 263 7.16 -15.41 -3.45
N THR A 264 8.10 -15.30 -4.38
CA THR A 264 9.11 -14.23 -4.38
C THR A 264 8.49 -12.84 -4.58
N ILE A 265 9.16 -11.83 -4.03
CA ILE A 265 8.86 -10.41 -4.26
C ILE A 265 9.57 -9.84 -5.50
N ASP A 266 10.59 -10.53 -6.03
CA ASP A 266 11.58 -9.98 -6.97
C ASP A 266 10.98 -9.44 -8.29
N SER A 267 9.82 -9.98 -8.69
CA SER A 267 9.13 -9.60 -9.92
C SER A 267 8.02 -8.56 -9.69
N GLN A 268 7.78 -8.19 -8.44
CA GLN A 268 6.64 -7.35 -8.09
C GLN A 268 7.00 -5.87 -8.22
N LYS A 269 6.36 -5.24 -9.20
CA LYS A 269 6.56 -3.84 -9.52
C LYS A 269 5.96 -2.92 -8.45
N ILE A 270 6.74 -1.95 -7.98
CA ILE A 270 6.31 -0.84 -7.15
C ILE A 270 6.27 0.39 -8.05
N ILE A 271 5.07 0.89 -8.37
CA ILE A 271 4.92 2.09 -9.19
C ILE A 271 5.28 3.32 -8.35
N LEU A 272 6.30 4.06 -8.79
CA LEU A 272 6.72 5.33 -8.20
C LEU A 272 6.00 6.49 -8.89
N LEU A 273 5.84 6.39 -10.22
CA LEU A 273 5.09 7.30 -11.06
C LEU A 273 4.53 6.53 -12.27
N ASP A 274 3.28 6.80 -12.62
CA ASP A 274 2.71 6.43 -13.91
C ASP A 274 1.95 7.63 -14.44
N SER A 275 2.45 8.20 -15.53
CA SER A 275 1.87 9.38 -16.17
C SER A 275 0.50 9.12 -16.80
N ARG A 276 0.13 7.85 -17.05
CA ARG A 276 -1.21 7.44 -17.50
C ARG A 276 -1.74 8.16 -18.75
N GLY A 277 -0.87 8.61 -19.65
CA GLY A 277 -1.27 9.37 -20.84
C GLY A 277 -1.05 10.87 -20.73
N GLU A 278 -0.63 11.35 -19.56
CA GLU A 278 -0.26 12.74 -19.32
C GLU A 278 1.26 12.93 -19.48
N LYS A 279 1.70 14.19 -19.46
CA LYS A 279 3.12 14.54 -19.45
C LYS A 279 3.74 14.19 -18.11
N VAL A 280 4.98 13.70 -18.12
CA VAL A 280 5.79 13.57 -16.89
C VAL A 280 6.13 14.97 -16.35
N LEU A 281 5.74 15.24 -15.12
CA LEU A 281 6.00 16.52 -14.46
C LEU A 281 7.46 16.58 -13.99
N VAL A 282 8.16 17.61 -14.47
CA VAL A 282 9.54 17.93 -14.12
C VAL A 282 9.54 19.34 -13.54
N THR A 283 10.07 19.50 -12.34
CA THR A 283 10.17 20.78 -11.63
C THR A 283 11.23 21.68 -12.25
N GLY A 284 11.27 22.96 -11.85
CA GLY A 284 12.26 23.92 -12.34
C GLY A 284 13.72 23.56 -12.01
N ASP A 285 13.96 22.76 -10.97
CA ASP A 285 15.27 22.22 -10.61
C ASP A 285 15.55 20.82 -11.20
N GLY A 286 14.69 20.35 -12.11
CA GLY A 286 14.84 19.11 -12.86
C GLY A 286 14.36 17.86 -12.12
N GLU A 287 13.76 17.97 -10.93
CA GLU A 287 13.22 16.82 -10.21
C GLU A 287 11.97 16.27 -10.90
N ILE A 288 11.91 14.95 -11.05
CA ILE A 288 10.71 14.26 -11.53
C ILE A 288 9.76 14.07 -10.36
N GLU A 289 8.52 14.55 -10.48
CA GLU A 289 7.53 14.45 -9.42
C GLU A 289 6.99 13.01 -9.29
N LEU A 290 7.70 12.20 -8.50
CA LEU A 290 7.22 10.87 -8.13
C LEU A 290 6.03 10.97 -7.18
N LEU A 291 4.99 10.17 -7.44
CA LEU A 291 3.81 10.06 -6.58
C LEU A 291 4.11 9.28 -5.31
N ARG A 292 5.03 8.32 -5.39
CA ARG A 292 5.50 7.48 -4.28
C ARG A 292 7.01 7.36 -4.34
N ARG A 293 7.66 7.46 -3.18
CA ARG A 293 9.14 7.47 -3.09
C ARG A 293 9.71 6.40 -2.14
N VAL A 294 8.91 5.91 -1.19
CA VAL A 294 9.38 5.00 -0.14
C VAL A 294 9.15 3.54 -0.50
N VAL A 295 10.21 2.75 -0.37
CA VAL A 295 10.27 1.32 -0.65
C VAL A 295 11.00 0.59 0.48
N SER A 296 10.42 -0.52 0.95
CA SER A 296 11.11 -1.47 1.81
C SER A 296 12.03 -2.39 1.00
N VAL A 297 13.31 -2.43 1.37
CA VAL A 297 14.32 -3.26 0.69
C VAL A 297 14.96 -4.18 1.71
N GLU A 298 15.07 -5.47 1.40
CA GLU A 298 15.78 -6.43 2.25
C GLU A 298 17.29 -6.13 2.20
N LYS A 299 17.97 -6.07 3.35
CA LYS A 299 19.39 -5.72 3.45
C LYS A 299 20.31 -6.59 2.58
N ARG A 300 19.93 -7.86 2.36
CA ARG A 300 20.69 -8.85 1.56
C ARG A 300 20.21 -8.94 0.11
N GLY A 301 19.18 -8.17 -0.24
CA GLY A 301 18.62 -8.11 -1.58
C GLY A 301 19.25 -7.02 -2.43
N THR A 302 18.47 -6.53 -3.39
CA THR A 302 18.83 -5.41 -4.27
C THR A 302 17.62 -4.52 -4.48
N LEU A 303 17.87 -3.25 -4.80
CA LEU A 303 16.85 -2.33 -5.28
C LEU A 303 17.14 -1.99 -6.74
N LYS A 304 16.21 -2.31 -7.62
CA LYS A 304 16.25 -1.88 -9.02
C LYS A 304 15.29 -0.71 -9.22
N VAL A 305 15.77 0.37 -9.82
CA VAL A 305 14.94 1.48 -10.30
C VAL A 305 14.89 1.41 -11.82
N TYR A 306 13.69 1.48 -12.37
CA TYR A 306 13.39 1.26 -13.79
C TYR A 306 12.58 2.43 -14.34
N VAL A 307 12.93 2.87 -15.54
CA VAL A 307 12.17 3.84 -16.32
C VAL A 307 11.71 3.23 -17.63
N LYS A 308 10.48 3.57 -18.02
CA LYS A 308 9.93 3.24 -19.33
C LYS A 308 9.23 4.45 -19.91
N SER A 309 9.47 4.72 -21.19
CA SER A 309 8.77 5.74 -21.95
C SER A 309 8.09 5.18 -23.21
N TRP A 310 6.98 5.82 -23.60
CA TRP A 310 6.27 5.51 -24.83
C TRP A 310 5.56 6.76 -25.35
N ASP A 311 5.34 6.82 -26.66
CA ASP A 311 4.60 7.91 -27.31
C ASP A 311 3.09 7.76 -27.05
N TRP A 312 2.42 8.87 -26.72
CA TRP A 312 0.98 8.88 -26.47
C TRP A 312 0.13 8.75 -27.76
N GLU A 313 0.64 9.19 -28.92
CA GLU A 313 -0.11 9.20 -30.19
C GLU A 313 -0.29 7.80 -30.79
N THR A 314 0.60 6.86 -30.47
CA THR A 314 0.59 5.48 -30.99
C THR A 314 -0.42 4.60 -30.24
N SER A 315 -1.66 5.06 -30.12
CA SER A 315 -2.77 4.44 -29.38
C SER A 315 -3.21 3.06 -29.92
N LYS A 316 -2.64 2.58 -31.03
CA LYS A 316 -2.88 1.22 -31.59
C LYS A 316 -1.73 0.24 -31.39
N GLY A 317 -0.66 0.64 -30.73
CA GLY A 317 0.42 -0.24 -30.32
C GLY A 317 1.42 0.58 -29.52
N LYS A 318 1.50 0.33 -28.20
CA LYS A 318 2.50 0.92 -27.31
C LYS A 318 3.90 0.53 -27.79
N LYS A 319 4.47 1.24 -28.77
CA LYS A 319 5.85 1.06 -29.18
C LYS A 319 6.69 1.71 -28.09
N ASN A 320 7.41 0.89 -27.33
CA ASN A 320 8.36 1.39 -26.34
C ASN A 320 9.34 2.31 -27.07
N VAL A 321 9.50 3.54 -26.56
CA VAL A 321 10.44 4.51 -27.14
C VAL A 321 11.81 4.32 -26.48
N ALA A 322 11.83 4.15 -25.16
CA ALA A 322 13.06 3.84 -24.42
C ALA A 322 12.74 3.16 -23.08
N GLU A 323 13.67 2.34 -22.61
CA GLU A 323 13.68 1.78 -21.26
C GLU A 323 15.11 1.68 -20.74
N ASP A 324 15.28 1.88 -19.43
CA ASP A 324 16.56 1.71 -18.77
C ASP A 324 16.36 1.34 -17.29
N GLU A 325 17.37 0.75 -16.68
CA GLU A 325 17.36 0.37 -15.26
C GLU A 325 18.70 0.55 -14.57
N TRP A 326 18.65 0.82 -13.27
CA TRP A 326 19.82 0.85 -12.41
C TRP A 326 19.59 0.01 -11.15
N VAL A 327 20.61 -0.74 -10.74
CA VAL A 327 20.56 -1.62 -9.57
C VAL A 327 21.45 -1.07 -8.47
N PHE A 328 20.90 -1.00 -7.27
CA PHE A 328 21.57 -0.56 -6.05
C PHE A 328 21.72 -1.71 -5.06
N ALA A 329 22.89 -1.76 -4.43
CA ALA A 329 23.08 -2.52 -3.21
C ALA A 329 22.46 -1.76 -2.02
N PRO A 330 21.63 -2.40 -1.18
CA PRO A 330 21.05 -1.76 -0.01
C PRO A 330 22.12 -1.30 0.98
N GLN A 331 21.89 -0.15 1.62
CA GLN A 331 22.72 0.37 2.70
C GLN A 331 21.87 0.67 3.92
N GLU A 332 22.50 0.85 5.07
CA GLU A 332 21.80 1.19 6.32
C GLU A 332 21.62 2.71 6.50
N ALA A 333 22.48 3.50 5.87
CA ALA A 333 22.45 4.96 5.91
C ALA A 333 23.06 5.52 4.62
N LYS A 334 23.11 6.86 4.52
CA LYS A 334 23.69 7.63 3.42
C LYS A 334 22.91 7.50 2.11
N ARG A 335 23.45 8.14 1.07
CA ARG A 335 22.88 8.18 -0.27
C ARG A 335 23.71 7.38 -1.26
N SER A 336 23.02 6.64 -2.11
CA SER A 336 23.58 6.03 -3.32
C SER A 336 23.09 6.77 -4.56
N TYR A 337 23.91 6.78 -5.60
CA TYR A 337 23.64 7.47 -6.86
C TYR A 337 23.71 6.49 -8.02
N GLY A 338 22.78 6.61 -8.95
CA GLY A 338 22.68 5.81 -10.16
C GLY A 338 22.27 6.69 -11.34
N ARG A 339 22.33 6.14 -12.55
CA ARG A 339 21.98 6.86 -13.77
C ARG A 339 20.99 6.07 -14.60
N LEU A 340 20.06 6.77 -15.21
CA LEU A 340 19.14 6.25 -16.22
C LEU A 340 19.26 7.10 -17.48
N ASP A 341 19.25 6.48 -18.64
CA ASP A 341 19.36 7.16 -19.94
C ASP A 341 18.28 6.64 -20.90
N THR A 342 17.30 7.50 -21.24
CA THR A 342 16.25 7.18 -22.22
C THR A 342 16.63 7.58 -23.64
N GLY A 343 17.89 7.98 -23.88
CA GLY A 343 18.41 8.48 -25.16
C GLY A 343 18.11 9.96 -25.41
N PHE A 344 16.98 10.47 -24.90
CA PHE A 344 16.59 11.88 -24.98
C PHE A 344 16.74 12.63 -23.64
N CYS A 345 16.85 11.90 -22.54
CA CYS A 345 16.91 12.44 -21.19
C CYS A 345 17.78 11.54 -20.33
N LYS A 346 18.83 12.12 -19.73
CA LYS A 346 19.64 11.46 -18.70
C LYS A 346 19.19 11.93 -17.34
N MET A 347 19.04 10.98 -16.44
CA MET A 347 18.54 11.20 -15.11
C MET A 347 19.52 10.62 -14.09
N GLU A 348 19.74 11.37 -13.02
CA GLU A 348 20.36 10.84 -11.81
C GLU A 348 19.25 10.29 -10.90
N VAL A 349 19.48 9.08 -10.40
CA VAL A 349 18.65 8.46 -9.37
C VAL A 349 19.41 8.55 -8.05
N THR A 350 18.81 9.20 -7.06
CA THR A 350 19.34 9.21 -5.69
C THR A 350 18.48 8.30 -4.83
N VAL A 351 19.12 7.39 -4.11
CA VAL A 351 18.47 6.57 -3.08
C VAL A 351 19.03 6.94 -1.73
N ALA A 352 18.18 7.52 -0.88
CA ALA A 352 18.48 7.77 0.53
C ALA A 352 18.09 6.54 1.35
N TRP A 353 19.08 5.91 1.97
CA TRP A 353 18.91 4.72 2.79
C TRP A 353 18.74 5.11 4.25
N SER A 354 17.82 4.47 4.95
CA SER A 354 17.62 4.69 6.38
C SER A 354 17.29 3.39 7.08
N LEU A 355 17.87 3.20 8.26
CA LEU A 355 17.38 2.24 9.24
C LEU A 355 15.97 2.59 9.71
N ILE A 356 15.36 1.63 10.40
CA ILE A 356 14.00 1.72 10.93
C ILE A 356 14.10 1.62 12.45
N SER A 357 13.32 2.41 13.17
CA SER A 357 13.31 2.42 14.63
C SER A 357 11.91 2.11 15.17
N TYR A 358 11.88 1.35 16.26
CA TYR A 358 10.68 1.15 17.07
C TYR A 358 10.27 2.38 17.87
N GLU A 359 11.21 3.29 18.08
CA GLU A 359 10.97 4.47 18.88
C GLU A 359 10.40 5.58 17.98
N PRO A 360 9.27 6.18 18.39
CA PRO A 360 8.75 7.37 17.74
C PRO A 360 9.59 8.58 18.14
N VAL A 361 10.91 8.54 17.92
CA VAL A 361 11.78 9.71 18.03
C VAL A 361 11.38 10.68 16.92
N VAL A 362 10.54 11.65 17.26
CA VAL A 362 10.32 12.82 16.42
C VAL A 362 11.63 13.60 16.44
N LEU A 363 12.39 13.54 15.35
CA LEU A 363 13.54 14.40 15.20
C LEU A 363 13.00 15.83 15.09
N ASN A 364 13.40 16.70 16.02
CA ASN A 364 13.17 18.14 15.88
C ASN A 364 14.07 18.60 14.73
N VAL A 365 13.49 18.72 13.53
CA VAL A 365 14.16 19.34 12.38
C VAL A 365 13.74 20.80 12.31
#